data_AF-A0A813Y1P5-F1
#
_entry.id   AF-A0A813Y1P5-F1
#
_cell.length_a   1.000
_cell.length_b   1.000
_cell.length_c   1.000
_cell.angle_alpha   90.00
_cell.angle_beta   90.00
_cell.angle_gamma   90.00
#
_symmetry.space_group_name_H-M   'P 1'
#
loop_
_entity.id
_entity.type
_entity.pdbx_description
1 polymer ?
#
loop_
_entity_poly.entity_id
_entity_poly.type
_entity_poly.pdbx_seq_one_letter_code
_entity_poly.pdbx_strand_id
1 'polypeptide(L)'
;MTCVLGVIVKYLIRILQVLVIGFRYYPILAVIHMNTIVALFLATMYSWLDFSASVVDQSLCSNYYPTENLYEETQGSSTNDIKSLLAYYGTGSNLIVIDACIDIPRFICLAHISIKLPELEGRQLLSYMKHSIEARYVRYLFLPVEKRPESKTLFSRIIPKIVYTIREDFHYSSRVLSAYASALMLIFFMTTGFCITIVPTLASFHQTLTTLFDALFGENKFPLPDFVAPFVMSAIRRNLFQVYRGDITELPPRATLGAVSVSTSNFHFAGYFIGYVVWGYLSLAFLAFLIIVPTDAFIRFGSVELIEVILKKIIPVLLFIVFKMYIDKLLAQYAFLQHWGDVLALNNRRWSMIFLYFKAFLDAFLGFVSCIIRIVYSVIAALIYMCRLDYSPLGRKLERFDNELIVNDILINENFFYH
;
A
#
# COMPACT_ATOMS: atom_id res chain seq x y z
N MET A 1 -31.05 31.47 -1.85
CA MET A 1 -29.92 31.65 -2.78
C MET A 1 -28.61 32.04 -2.09
N THR A 2 -28.62 32.94 -1.10
CA THR A 2 -27.41 33.38 -0.38
C THR A 2 -26.64 32.25 0.32
N CYS A 3 -27.33 31.25 0.90
CA CYS A 3 -26.68 30.11 1.56
C CYS A 3 -25.90 29.21 0.59
N VAL A 4 -26.48 28.87 -0.58
CA VAL A 4 -25.82 28.04 -1.59
C VAL A 4 -24.59 28.75 -2.17
N LEU A 5 -24.68 30.06 -2.41
CA LEU A 5 -23.56 30.85 -2.89
C LEU A 5 -22.40 30.87 -1.88
N GLY A 6 -22.70 31.00 -0.58
CA GLY A 6 -21.69 30.96 0.48
C GLY A 6 -20.94 29.63 0.53
N VAL A 7 -21.62 28.49 0.33
CA VAL A 7 -21.01 27.17 0.29
C VAL A 7 -20.07 27.03 -0.92
N ILE A 8 -20.52 27.44 -2.11
CA ILE A 8 -19.70 27.40 -3.33
C ILE A 8 -18.43 28.25 -3.19
N VAL A 9 -18.56 29.47 -2.67
CA VAL A 9 -17.41 30.37 -2.45
C VAL A 9 -16.42 29.76 -1.46
N LYS A 10 -16.89 29.13 -0.39
CA LYS A 10 -16.01 28.44 0.58
C LYS A 10 -15.23 27.30 -0.06
N TYR A 11 -15.86 26.49 -0.92
CA TYR A 11 -15.17 25.42 -1.66
C TYR A 11 -14.15 25.97 -2.67
N LEU A 12 -14.50 27.04 -3.39
CA LEU A 12 -13.59 27.68 -4.34
C LEU A 12 -12.33 28.22 -3.63
N ILE A 13 -12.50 28.83 -2.45
CA ILE A 13 -11.38 29.28 -1.62
C ILE A 13 -10.48 28.10 -1.22
N ARG A 14 -11.06 26.95 -0.86
CA ARG A 14 -10.27 25.73 -0.53
C ARG A 14 -9.49 25.21 -1.73
N ILE A 15 -10.07 25.21 -2.93
CA ILE A 15 -9.37 24.82 -4.17
C ILE A 15 -8.22 25.79 -4.45
N LEU A 16 -8.45 27.10 -4.29
CA LEU A 16 -7.42 28.11 -4.49
C LEU A 16 -6.27 27.96 -3.49
N GLN A 17 -6.55 27.57 -2.24
CA GLN A 17 -5.52 27.28 -1.24
C GLN A 17 -4.56 26.17 -1.69
N VAL A 18 -5.07 25.11 -2.33
CA VAL A 18 -4.22 24.03 -2.87
C VAL A 18 -3.28 24.57 -3.95
N LEU A 19 -3.77 25.45 -4.82
CA LEU A 19 -2.95 26.11 -5.84
C LEU A 19 -1.88 27.03 -5.22
N VAL A 20 -2.26 27.81 -4.21
CA VAL A 20 -1.34 28.69 -3.47
C VAL A 20 -0.22 27.90 -2.79
N ILE A 21 -0.52 26.73 -2.22
CA ILE A 21 0.49 25.82 -1.66
C ILE A 21 1.50 25.40 -2.75
N GLY A 22 1.02 25.02 -3.95
CA GLY A 22 1.89 24.69 -5.08
C GLY A 22 2.82 25.84 -5.48
N PHE A 23 2.28 27.07 -5.57
CA PHE A 23 3.07 28.25 -5.88
C PHE A 23 4.06 28.64 -4.77
N ARG A 24 3.71 28.42 -3.49
CA ARG A 24 4.60 28.68 -2.35
C ARG A 24 5.89 27.86 -2.44
N TYR A 25 5.79 26.57 -2.79
CA TYR A 25 6.96 25.68 -2.85
C TYR A 25 7.66 25.64 -4.22
N TYR A 26 7.09 26.25 -5.26
CA TYR A 26 7.67 26.30 -6.60
C TYR A 26 9.11 26.86 -6.65
N PRO A 27 9.47 27.96 -5.95
CA PRO A 27 10.83 28.50 -5.98
C PRO A 27 11.90 27.49 -5.52
N ILE A 28 11.60 26.66 -4.52
CA ILE A 28 12.53 25.64 -4.02
C ILE A 28 12.87 24.63 -5.13
N LEU A 29 11.85 24.18 -5.88
CA LEU A 29 12.03 23.25 -7.00
C LEU A 29 12.75 23.91 -8.18
N ALA A 30 12.41 25.16 -8.51
CA ALA A 30 13.05 25.90 -9.60
C ALA A 30 14.56 26.07 -9.37
N VAL A 31 14.97 26.34 -8.13
CA VAL A 31 16.38 26.50 -7.75
C VAL A 31 17.20 25.23 -7.99
N ILE A 32 16.63 24.05 -7.72
CA ILE A 32 17.31 22.75 -7.95
C ILE A 32 17.69 22.59 -9.43
N HIS A 33 16.86 23.11 -10.34
CA HIS A 33 17.13 23.04 -11.78
C HIS A 33 18.12 24.10 -12.28
N MET A 34 18.18 25.29 -11.67
CA MET A 34 19.07 26.36 -12.11
C MET A 34 20.54 26.10 -11.77
N ASN A 35 20.81 25.30 -10.72
CA ASN A 35 22.16 24.87 -10.33
C ASN A 35 23.20 26.02 -10.19
N THR A 36 22.76 27.24 -9.87
CA THR A 36 23.63 28.38 -9.58
C THR A 36 23.75 28.58 -8.08
N ILE A 37 24.93 29.01 -7.61
CA ILE A 37 25.20 29.26 -6.19
C ILE A 37 24.21 30.28 -5.61
N VAL A 38 23.91 31.34 -6.35
CA VAL A 38 22.95 32.38 -5.93
C VAL A 38 21.55 31.81 -5.73
N ALA A 39 21.08 30.96 -6.66
CA ALA A 39 19.78 30.31 -6.54
C ALA A 39 19.73 29.41 -5.30
N LEU A 40 20.76 28.58 -5.08
CA LEU A 40 20.85 27.66 -3.93
C LEU A 40 20.87 28.42 -2.59
N PHE A 41 21.59 29.54 -2.52
CA PHE A 41 21.60 30.42 -1.34
C PHE A 41 20.21 31.00 -1.05
N LEU A 42 19.52 31.51 -2.08
CA LEU A 42 18.16 32.05 -1.94
C LEU A 42 17.15 30.99 -1.50
N ALA A 43 17.19 29.77 -2.06
CA ALA A 43 16.34 28.68 -1.61
C ALA A 43 16.62 28.28 -0.15
N THR A 44 17.89 28.27 0.24
CA THR A 44 18.30 27.95 1.61
C THR A 44 17.74 28.98 2.58
N MET A 45 17.92 30.29 2.31
CA MET A 45 17.33 31.35 3.12
C MET A 45 15.80 31.26 3.18
N TYR A 46 15.14 31.07 2.04
CA TYR A 46 13.69 30.93 1.97
C TYR A 46 13.18 29.77 2.83
N SER A 47 13.83 28.61 2.72
CA SER A 47 13.43 27.41 3.48
C SER A 47 13.64 27.58 4.99
N TRP A 48 14.73 28.23 5.41
CA TRP A 48 14.97 28.55 6.82
C TRP A 48 13.97 29.55 7.38
N LEU A 49 13.59 30.57 6.59
CA LEU A 49 12.56 31.54 6.99
C LEU A 49 11.19 30.87 7.12
N ASP A 50 10.81 30.04 6.14
CA ASP A 50 9.56 29.28 6.16
C ASP A 50 9.49 28.36 7.38
N PHE A 51 10.56 27.61 7.65
CA PHE A 51 10.69 26.76 8.82
C PHE A 51 10.61 27.53 10.13
N SER A 52 11.38 28.63 10.25
CA SER A 52 11.38 29.45 11.46
C SER A 52 10.00 30.04 11.72
N ALA A 53 9.30 30.48 10.68
CA ALA A 53 7.93 30.97 10.78
C ALA A 53 6.98 29.86 11.26
N SER A 54 7.10 28.63 10.72
CA SER A 54 6.30 27.48 11.17
C SER A 54 6.56 27.12 12.64
N VAL A 55 7.83 27.09 13.08
CA VAL A 55 8.18 26.81 14.48
C VAL A 55 7.65 27.91 15.41
N VAL A 56 7.79 29.19 15.01
CA VAL A 56 7.28 30.31 15.80
C VAL A 56 5.75 30.25 15.89
N ASP A 57 5.04 30.02 14.78
CA ASP A 57 3.58 29.89 14.75
C ASP A 57 3.09 28.76 15.66
N GLN A 58 3.73 27.59 15.60
CA GLN A 58 3.44 26.47 16.51
C GLN A 58 3.76 26.79 17.97
N SER A 59 4.85 27.50 18.25
CA SER A 59 5.26 27.85 19.62
C SER A 59 4.37 28.91 20.27
N LEU A 60 3.80 29.83 19.47
CA LEU A 60 2.94 30.91 19.96
C LEU A 60 1.49 30.45 20.19
N CYS A 61 1.10 29.30 19.64
CA CYS A 61 -0.21 28.71 19.90
C CYS A 61 -0.28 28.11 21.32
N SER A 62 -0.41 28.96 22.35
CA SER A 62 -0.54 28.57 23.76
C SER A 62 -1.81 27.76 24.08
N ASN A 63 -2.80 27.75 23.18
CA ASN A 63 -4.11 27.11 23.39
C ASN A 63 -4.15 25.61 23.04
N TYR A 64 -3.05 25.01 22.56
CA TYR A 64 -3.01 23.57 22.26
C TYR A 64 -2.79 22.69 23.50
N TYR A 65 -2.23 23.27 24.55
CA TYR A 65 -2.15 22.63 25.85
C TYR A 65 -3.38 23.05 26.65
N PRO A 66 -4.28 22.12 27.02
CA PRO A 66 -5.33 22.46 27.97
C PRO A 66 -4.65 23.01 29.23
N THR A 67 -4.86 24.29 29.51
CA THR A 67 -4.34 24.97 30.69
C THR A 67 -4.76 24.20 31.94
N GLU A 68 -3.84 24.05 32.90
CA GLU A 68 -3.97 23.30 34.18
C GLU A 68 -5.31 23.50 34.91
N ASN A 69 -5.99 24.62 34.69
CA ASN A 69 -7.28 24.93 35.29
C ASN A 69 -8.41 23.92 34.96
N LEU A 70 -8.32 23.14 33.86
CA LEU A 70 -9.27 22.05 33.61
C LEU A 70 -8.92 20.75 34.38
N TYR A 71 -7.68 20.62 34.83
CA TYR A 71 -7.19 19.46 35.57
C TYR A 71 -7.58 19.50 37.05
N GLU A 72 -7.62 20.69 37.66
CA GLU A 72 -8.01 20.83 39.07
C GLU A 72 -9.49 20.46 39.31
N GLU A 73 -10.38 20.74 38.35
CA GLU A 73 -11.81 20.38 38.48
C GLU A 73 -12.06 18.87 38.28
N THR A 74 -11.10 18.15 37.69
CA THR A 74 -11.22 16.69 37.41
C THR A 74 -10.44 15.82 38.42
N GLN A 75 -9.63 16.41 39.30
CA GLN A 75 -8.81 15.70 40.30
C GLN A 75 -9.61 15.01 41.43
N GLY A 76 -10.94 15.17 41.47
CA GLY A 76 -11.80 14.47 42.43
C GLY A 76 -12.03 12.98 42.15
N SER A 77 -11.60 12.45 40.99
CA SER A 77 -11.79 11.03 40.64
C SER A 77 -10.44 10.35 40.41
N SER A 78 -9.97 9.63 41.43
CA SER A 78 -8.69 8.90 41.43
C SER A 78 -8.71 7.67 40.53
N THR A 79 -8.74 7.88 39.22
CA THR A 79 -8.28 6.87 38.27
C THR A 79 -7.26 7.53 37.39
N ASN A 80 -6.11 6.87 37.22
CA ASN A 80 -5.06 7.22 36.27
C ASN A 80 -5.61 7.10 34.85
N ASP A 81 -6.53 7.99 34.51
CA ASP A 81 -7.42 7.81 33.38
C ASP A 81 -6.58 8.09 32.13
N ILE A 82 -6.39 7.02 31.35
CA ILE A 82 -5.63 6.98 30.09
C ILE A 82 -6.07 8.12 29.15
N LYS A 83 -7.28 8.66 29.32
CA LYS A 83 -7.79 9.87 28.64
C LYS A 83 -6.96 11.12 28.88
N SER A 84 -6.46 11.34 30.09
CA SER A 84 -5.66 12.50 30.47
C SER A 84 -4.25 12.41 29.84
N LEU A 85 -3.69 11.20 29.84
CA LEU A 85 -2.45 10.87 29.15
C LEU A 85 -2.61 10.97 27.62
N LEU A 86 -3.70 10.47 27.05
CA LEU A 86 -4.01 10.60 25.61
C LEU A 86 -4.38 12.03 25.21
N ALA A 87 -4.94 12.85 26.09
CA ALA A 87 -5.14 14.28 25.81
C ALA A 87 -3.78 14.99 25.75
N TYR A 88 -2.88 14.69 26.70
CA TYR A 88 -1.52 15.23 26.71
C TYR A 88 -0.67 14.76 25.51
N TYR A 89 -0.74 13.47 25.16
CA TYR A 89 -0.03 12.88 24.02
C TYR A 89 -0.73 13.06 22.66
N GLY A 90 -2.02 13.38 22.65
CA GLY A 90 -2.87 13.39 21.46
C GLY A 90 -3.13 14.75 20.85
N THR A 91 -2.90 15.87 21.55
CA THR A 91 -3.23 17.19 20.98
C THR A 91 -2.05 18.12 20.74
N GLY A 92 -0.88 17.98 21.39
CA GLY A 92 0.18 18.99 21.27
C GLY A 92 1.58 18.44 20.94
N SER A 93 2.19 17.72 21.88
CA SER A 93 3.64 17.43 21.85
C SER A 93 4.05 16.42 20.78
N ASN A 94 3.30 15.33 20.59
CA ASN A 94 3.59 14.36 19.52
C ASN A 94 3.22 14.89 18.14
N LEU A 95 2.24 15.80 18.03
CA LEU A 95 1.92 16.47 16.77
C LEU A 95 3.07 17.39 16.34
N ILE A 96 3.72 18.07 17.27
CA ILE A 96 4.95 18.83 17.02
C ILE A 96 6.11 17.91 16.63
N VAL A 97 6.29 16.76 17.30
CA VAL A 97 7.33 15.79 16.90
C VAL A 97 7.04 15.17 15.54
N ILE A 98 5.77 14.90 15.23
CA ILE A 98 5.32 14.40 13.93
C ILE A 98 5.55 15.49 12.87
N ASP A 99 5.13 16.75 13.11
CA ASP A 99 5.34 17.90 12.23
C ASP A 99 6.84 18.17 12.00
N ALA A 100 7.65 18.08 13.03
CA ALA A 100 9.11 18.14 12.92
C ALA A 100 9.68 16.95 12.12
N CYS A 101 9.08 15.75 12.27
CA CYS A 101 9.41 14.58 11.43
C CYS A 101 8.99 14.77 9.97
N ILE A 102 7.89 15.48 9.71
CA ILE A 102 7.41 15.84 8.36
C ILE A 102 8.31 16.89 7.71
N ASP A 103 8.98 17.70 8.53
CA ASP A 103 10.02 18.61 8.06
C ASP A 103 11.35 17.86 7.76
N ILE A 104 11.55 16.60 8.16
CA ILE A 104 12.78 15.81 7.84
C ILE A 104 13.08 15.77 6.34
N PRO A 105 12.12 15.48 5.43
CA PRO A 105 12.34 15.64 3.99
C PRO A 105 12.84 17.03 3.57
N ARG A 106 12.36 18.10 4.22
CA ARG A 106 12.85 19.47 3.97
C ARG A 106 14.29 19.62 4.48
N PHE A 107 14.61 19.07 5.64
CA PHE A 107 15.98 19.02 6.17
C PHE A 107 16.92 18.22 5.26
N ILE A 108 16.48 17.11 4.67
CA ILE A 108 17.27 16.32 3.72
C ILE A 108 17.50 17.10 2.42
N CYS A 109 16.49 17.82 1.91
CA CYS A 109 16.65 18.71 0.77
C CYS A 109 17.65 19.85 1.07
N LEU A 110 17.53 20.48 2.25
CA LEU A 110 18.45 21.53 2.69
C LEU A 110 19.88 21.01 2.85
N ALA A 111 20.05 19.83 3.44
CA ALA A 111 21.33 19.16 3.58
C ALA A 111 21.91 18.79 2.21
N HIS A 112 21.09 18.27 1.28
CA HIS A 112 21.52 17.94 -0.07
C HIS A 112 21.98 19.18 -0.83
N ILE A 113 21.22 20.27 -0.77
CA ILE A 113 21.58 21.57 -1.37
C ILE A 113 22.91 22.08 -0.78
N SER A 114 23.07 21.98 0.54
CA SER A 114 24.27 22.43 1.26
C SER A 114 25.50 21.59 0.93
N ILE A 115 25.33 20.28 0.71
CA ILE A 115 26.41 19.35 0.34
C ILE A 115 26.79 19.47 -1.14
N LYS A 116 25.82 19.72 -2.03
CA LYS A 116 26.06 19.82 -3.48
C LYS A 116 26.76 21.12 -3.88
N LEU A 117 26.65 22.16 -3.05
CA LEU A 117 27.30 23.45 -3.25
C LEU A 117 28.84 23.35 -3.38
N PRO A 118 29.58 22.71 -2.46
CA PRO A 118 31.03 22.53 -2.58
C PRO A 118 31.42 21.52 -3.69
N GLU A 119 30.54 20.59 -4.05
CA GLU A 119 30.84 19.59 -5.09
C GLU A 119 30.87 20.19 -6.51
N LEU A 120 30.14 21.30 -6.73
CA LEU A 120 30.17 22.06 -7.99
C LEU A 120 31.45 22.89 -8.16
N GLU A 121 32.09 23.25 -7.05
CA GLU A 121 33.35 24.01 -7.06
C GLU A 121 34.56 23.13 -7.40
N GLY A 122 34.41 21.80 -7.30
CA GLY A 122 35.48 20.84 -7.55
C GLY A 122 35.09 19.70 -8.48
N ARG A 123 35.01 19.93 -9.81
CA ARG A 123 35.03 18.80 -10.77
C ARG A 123 35.92 18.98 -11.99
N GLN A 124 37.00 18.20 -11.97
CA GLN A 124 37.58 17.52 -13.13
C GLN A 124 36.51 16.58 -13.74
N LEU A 125 36.01 16.90 -14.93
CA LEU A 125 34.96 16.16 -15.64
C LEU A 125 35.32 14.72 -16.07
N LEU A 126 36.60 14.32 -16.02
CA LEU A 126 37.05 13.08 -16.67
C LEU A 126 36.83 11.79 -15.86
N SER A 127 36.71 11.85 -14.52
CA SER A 127 36.47 10.64 -13.71
C SER A 127 35.00 10.21 -13.68
N TYR A 128 34.08 11.12 -14.02
CA TYR A 128 32.63 10.90 -13.90
C TYR A 128 32.07 9.94 -14.95
N MET A 129 32.64 9.93 -16.16
CA MET A 129 32.20 9.06 -17.26
C MET A 129 32.48 7.57 -17.00
N LYS A 130 33.53 7.23 -16.22
CA LYS A 130 33.89 5.82 -15.95
C LYS A 130 33.00 5.19 -14.87
N HIS A 131 32.26 6.00 -14.12
CA HIS A 131 31.35 5.56 -13.06
C HIS A 131 29.88 5.86 -13.36
N SER A 132 29.55 6.22 -14.61
CA SER A 132 28.17 6.46 -15.02
C SER A 132 27.32 5.20 -14.77
N ILE A 133 26.09 5.42 -14.30
CA ILE A 133 25.14 4.36 -13.96
C ILE A 133 24.80 3.54 -15.21
N GLU A 134 24.75 4.21 -16.36
CA GLU A 134 24.50 3.63 -17.68
C GLU A 134 25.61 2.66 -18.06
N ALA A 135 26.88 3.03 -17.86
CA ALA A 135 28.01 2.14 -18.12
C ALA A 135 27.98 0.89 -17.22
N ARG A 136 27.58 1.07 -15.95
CA ARG A 136 27.40 -0.04 -15.01
C ARG A 136 26.24 -0.96 -15.44
N TYR A 137 25.11 -0.38 -15.83
CA TYR A 137 23.95 -1.12 -16.33
C TYR A 137 24.28 -1.94 -17.58
N VAL A 138 24.94 -1.33 -18.57
CA VAL A 138 25.38 -2.02 -19.79
C VAL A 138 26.36 -3.15 -19.45
N ARG A 139 27.30 -2.93 -18.53
CA ARG A 139 28.21 -3.98 -18.05
C ARG A 139 27.45 -5.17 -17.44
N TYR A 140 26.40 -4.90 -16.65
CA TYR A 140 25.55 -5.94 -16.08
C TYR A 140 24.76 -6.73 -17.13
N LEU A 141 24.41 -6.13 -18.27
CA LEU A 141 23.74 -6.84 -19.37
C LEU A 141 24.66 -7.88 -20.03
N PHE A 142 25.98 -7.65 -20.03
CA PHE A 142 26.97 -8.57 -20.59
C PHE A 142 27.51 -9.60 -19.58
N LEU A 143 27.23 -9.44 -18.29
CA LEU A 143 27.62 -10.44 -17.30
C LEU A 143 26.79 -11.73 -17.49
N PRO A 144 27.41 -12.91 -17.41
CA PRO A 144 26.67 -14.17 -17.49
C PRO A 144 25.63 -14.21 -16.37
N VAL A 145 24.40 -14.60 -16.71
CA VAL A 145 23.32 -14.73 -15.74
C VAL A 145 23.70 -15.80 -14.72
N GLU A 146 24.06 -15.37 -13.52
CA GLU A 146 24.33 -16.28 -12.42
C GLU A 146 23.05 -17.07 -12.13
N LYS A 147 23.10 -18.38 -12.36
CA LYS A 147 21.95 -19.25 -12.10
C LYS A 147 21.73 -19.24 -10.59
N ARG A 148 20.61 -18.64 -10.15
CA ARG A 148 20.22 -18.69 -8.75
C ARG A 148 20.18 -20.16 -8.31
N PRO A 149 20.73 -20.52 -7.14
CA PRO A 149 20.64 -21.87 -6.64
C PRO A 149 19.16 -22.24 -6.54
N GLU A 150 18.77 -23.36 -7.17
CA GLU A 150 17.41 -23.88 -7.07
C GLU A 150 17.18 -24.39 -5.65
N SER A 151 16.79 -23.48 -4.77
CA SER A 151 16.44 -23.86 -3.42
C SER A 151 15.22 -24.76 -3.42
N LYS A 152 15.30 -25.84 -2.62
CA LYS A 152 14.25 -26.86 -2.50
C LYS A 152 13.08 -26.41 -1.63
N THR A 153 13.25 -25.43 -0.74
CA THR A 153 12.18 -25.02 0.19
C THR A 153 11.26 -23.96 -0.42
N LEU A 154 9.94 -24.10 -0.26
CA LEU A 154 8.97 -23.13 -0.77
C LEU A 154 9.18 -21.72 -0.19
N PHE A 155 9.51 -21.61 1.10
CA PHE A 155 9.74 -20.32 1.76
C PHE A 155 10.90 -19.54 1.14
N SER A 156 12.02 -20.20 0.87
CA SER A 156 13.17 -19.55 0.21
C SER A 156 12.91 -19.16 -1.25
N ARG A 157 11.84 -19.65 -1.89
CA ARG A 157 11.38 -19.18 -3.20
C ARG A 157 10.50 -17.94 -3.11
N ILE A 158 9.81 -17.75 -1.99
CA ILE A 158 8.86 -16.65 -1.76
C ILE A 158 9.57 -15.44 -1.16
N ILE A 159 10.42 -15.63 -0.14
CA ILE A 159 11.14 -14.56 0.56
C ILE A 159 11.90 -13.63 -0.40
N PRO A 160 12.74 -14.10 -1.34
CA PRO A 160 13.46 -13.21 -2.26
C PRO A 160 12.56 -12.51 -3.28
N LYS A 161 11.28 -12.93 -3.41
CA LYS A 161 10.28 -12.18 -4.18
C LYS A 161 9.64 -11.07 -3.36
N ILE A 162 9.61 -11.19 -2.04
CA ILE A 162 9.04 -10.21 -1.12
C ILE A 162 10.07 -9.17 -0.71
N VAL A 163 11.30 -9.60 -0.40
CA VAL A 163 12.35 -8.72 0.08
C VAL A 163 12.89 -7.89 -1.07
N TYR A 164 12.72 -6.57 -0.97
CA TYR A 164 13.34 -5.64 -1.89
C TYR A 164 14.86 -5.65 -1.71
N THR A 165 15.57 -6.28 -2.63
CA THR A 165 17.04 -6.20 -2.69
C THR A 165 17.43 -4.96 -3.48
N ILE A 166 18.08 -3.98 -2.84
CA ILE A 166 18.64 -2.81 -3.54
C ILE A 166 19.59 -3.30 -4.63
N ARG A 167 19.49 -2.72 -5.83
CA ARG A 167 20.34 -3.05 -6.98
C ARG A 167 21.06 -1.78 -7.40
N GLU A 168 22.38 -1.80 -7.45
CA GLU A 168 23.20 -0.60 -7.68
C GLU A 168 23.22 -0.11 -9.14
N ASP A 169 22.65 -0.87 -10.05
CA ASP A 169 22.55 -0.57 -11.48
C ASP A 169 21.16 -0.04 -11.88
N PHE A 170 20.27 0.11 -10.91
CA PHE A 170 18.90 0.50 -11.15
C PHE A 170 18.49 1.66 -10.25
N HIS A 171 18.02 2.73 -10.87
CA HIS A 171 17.43 3.86 -10.18
C HIS A 171 15.97 4.00 -10.59
N TYR A 172 15.10 4.23 -9.60
CA TYR A 172 13.72 4.62 -9.88
C TYR A 172 13.68 6.05 -10.40
N SER A 173 12.71 6.33 -11.26
CA SER A 173 12.35 7.71 -11.60
C SER A 173 12.03 8.49 -10.33
N SER A 174 12.55 9.72 -10.23
CA SER A 174 12.32 10.61 -9.08
C SER A 174 10.84 10.86 -8.84
N ARG A 175 10.02 10.90 -9.91
CA ARG A 175 8.56 11.04 -9.82
C ARG A 175 7.91 9.86 -9.10
N VAL A 176 8.30 8.64 -9.45
CA VAL A 176 7.79 7.42 -8.80
C VAL A 176 8.19 7.45 -7.32
N LEU A 177 9.47 7.66 -7.02
CA LEU A 177 9.95 7.71 -5.63
C LEU A 177 9.22 8.78 -4.80
N SER A 178 9.01 9.97 -5.37
CA SER A 178 8.28 11.07 -4.73
C SER A 178 6.80 10.72 -4.49
N ALA A 179 6.13 10.07 -5.44
CA ALA A 179 4.75 9.63 -5.27
C ALA A 179 4.60 8.58 -4.14
N TYR A 180 5.52 7.61 -4.07
CA TYR A 180 5.55 6.62 -3.00
C TYR A 180 5.83 7.23 -1.63
N ALA A 181 6.82 8.12 -1.54
CA ALA A 181 7.13 8.82 -0.29
C ALA A 181 5.92 9.65 0.19
N SER A 182 5.26 10.36 -0.72
CA SER A 182 4.05 11.15 -0.41
C SER A 182 2.89 10.26 0.05
N ALA A 183 2.66 9.13 -0.61
CA ALA A 183 1.62 8.18 -0.23
C ALA A 183 1.89 7.55 1.15
N LEU A 184 3.13 7.18 1.45
CA LEU A 184 3.52 6.63 2.75
C LEU A 184 3.30 7.66 3.86
N MET A 185 3.75 8.90 3.66
CA MET A 185 3.50 9.99 4.61
C MET A 185 1.99 10.19 4.83
N LEU A 186 1.19 10.18 3.77
CA LEU A 186 -0.25 10.33 3.87
C LEU A 186 -0.92 9.17 4.62
N ILE A 187 -0.52 7.93 4.37
CA ILE A 187 -1.01 6.77 5.16
C ILE A 187 -0.67 6.96 6.63
N PHE A 188 0.56 7.40 6.94
CA PHE A 188 0.98 7.67 8.30
C PHE A 188 0.07 8.71 8.97
N PHE A 189 -0.19 9.85 8.33
CA PHE A 189 -1.12 10.87 8.85
C PHE A 189 -2.55 10.38 9.02
N MET A 190 -3.07 9.64 8.06
CA MET A 190 -4.42 9.09 8.11
C MET A 190 -4.54 8.10 9.26
N THR A 191 -3.51 7.28 9.48
CA THR A 191 -3.46 6.31 10.58
C THR A 191 -3.37 7.00 11.92
N THR A 192 -2.48 7.98 12.09
CA THR A 192 -2.35 8.73 13.34
C THR A 192 -3.61 9.53 13.66
N GLY A 193 -4.18 10.23 12.68
CA GLY A 193 -5.46 10.94 12.83
C GLY A 193 -6.62 10.02 13.18
N PHE A 194 -6.69 8.85 12.54
CA PHE A 194 -7.67 7.81 12.88
C PHE A 194 -7.48 7.33 14.32
N CYS A 195 -6.25 6.99 14.73
CA CYS A 195 -5.96 6.59 16.11
C CYS A 195 -6.35 7.68 17.12
N ILE A 196 -5.99 8.94 16.88
CA ILE A 196 -6.29 10.05 17.80
C ILE A 196 -7.80 10.28 17.93
N THR A 197 -8.55 10.21 16.84
CA THR A 197 -10.00 10.47 16.85
C THR A 197 -10.79 9.29 17.43
N ILE A 198 -10.40 8.06 17.11
CA ILE A 198 -11.19 6.87 17.40
C ILE A 198 -10.83 6.24 18.74
N VAL A 199 -9.56 6.22 19.15
CA VAL A 199 -9.13 5.61 20.42
C VAL A 199 -9.87 6.22 21.63
N PRO A 200 -10.05 7.55 21.75
CA PRO A 200 -10.81 8.13 22.86
C PRO A 200 -12.29 7.74 22.83
N THR A 201 -12.90 7.67 21.65
CA THR A 201 -14.30 7.21 21.51
C THR A 201 -14.45 5.72 21.85
N LEU A 202 -13.40 4.94 21.66
CA LEU A 202 -13.32 3.54 22.05
C LEU A 202 -12.81 3.30 23.47
N ALA A 203 -12.53 4.33 24.26
CA ALA A 203 -12.16 4.16 25.67
C ALA A 203 -13.26 3.41 26.47
N SER A 204 -14.53 3.55 26.07
CA SER A 204 -15.67 2.77 26.58
C SER A 204 -15.74 1.33 26.03
N PHE A 205 -15.01 1.03 24.96
CA PHE A 205 -14.85 -0.29 24.34
C PHE A 205 -13.49 -0.95 24.66
N HIS A 206 -12.64 -0.26 25.42
CA HIS A 206 -11.19 -0.49 25.50
C HIS A 206 -10.80 -1.85 26.07
N GLN A 207 -11.45 -2.32 27.14
CA GLN A 207 -11.21 -3.67 27.69
C GLN A 207 -11.45 -4.77 26.65
N THR A 208 -12.42 -4.52 25.77
CA THR A 208 -12.83 -5.39 24.68
C THR A 208 -11.71 -5.65 23.70
N LEU A 209 -11.21 -4.51 23.25
CA LEU A 209 -10.31 -4.39 22.14
C LEU A 209 -8.88 -4.62 22.57
N THR A 210 -8.45 -4.23 23.77
CA THR A 210 -7.12 -4.59 24.28
C THR A 210 -7.00 -6.10 24.45
N THR A 211 -8.00 -6.78 25.01
CA THR A 211 -7.97 -8.25 25.09
C THR A 211 -7.95 -8.91 23.71
N LEU A 212 -8.68 -8.38 22.73
CA LEU A 212 -8.65 -8.88 21.35
C LEU A 212 -7.34 -8.54 20.63
N PHE A 213 -6.76 -7.37 20.87
CA PHE A 213 -5.50 -6.90 20.26
C PHE A 213 -4.32 -7.67 20.87
N ASP A 214 -4.30 -7.85 22.19
CA ASP A 214 -3.31 -8.66 22.90
C ASP A 214 -3.44 -10.15 22.51
N ALA A 215 -4.65 -10.64 22.24
CA ALA A 215 -4.88 -12.01 21.77
C ALA A 215 -4.53 -12.22 20.28
N LEU A 216 -4.81 -11.25 19.41
CA LEU A 216 -4.51 -11.34 17.96
C LEU A 216 -3.06 -11.02 17.64
N PHE A 217 -2.45 -10.10 18.36
CA PHE A 217 -1.12 -9.57 18.04
C PHE A 217 -0.04 -10.03 19.01
N GLY A 218 -0.40 -10.49 20.22
CA GLY A 218 0.55 -10.88 21.27
C GLY A 218 1.47 -9.72 21.68
N GLU A 219 2.25 -9.89 22.75
CA GLU A 219 3.27 -8.89 23.15
C GLU A 219 4.38 -8.66 22.10
N ASN A 220 4.37 -9.45 21.02
CA ASN A 220 5.27 -9.25 19.90
C ASN A 220 4.79 -8.05 19.10
N LYS A 221 5.42 -6.89 19.32
CA LYS A 221 5.35 -5.67 18.49
C LYS A 221 5.48 -6.04 17.01
N PHE A 222 4.36 -6.40 16.36
CA PHE A 222 4.34 -6.65 14.94
C PHE A 222 4.43 -5.28 14.27
N PRO A 223 5.43 -5.02 13.42
CA PRO A 223 5.48 -3.79 12.65
C PRO A 223 4.28 -3.79 11.68
N LEU A 224 3.27 -3.00 12.01
CA LEU A 224 2.22 -2.58 11.09
C LEU A 224 2.86 -1.77 9.93
N PRO A 225 2.09 -1.43 8.89
CA PRO A 225 2.15 -1.93 7.51
C PRO A 225 3.42 -1.58 6.69
N ASP A 226 4.62 -1.62 7.27
CA ASP A 226 5.89 -1.48 6.53
C ASP A 226 6.13 -2.61 5.51
N PHE A 227 5.32 -3.69 5.54
CA PHE A 227 5.41 -4.79 4.58
C PHE A 227 4.87 -4.47 3.18
N VAL A 228 3.98 -3.48 3.03
CA VAL A 228 3.34 -3.22 1.73
C VAL A 228 4.28 -2.45 0.79
N ALA A 229 4.95 -1.40 1.30
CA ALA A 229 5.84 -0.56 0.52
C ALA A 229 6.98 -1.33 -0.23
N PRO A 230 7.74 -2.24 0.41
CA PRO A 230 8.80 -2.97 -0.28
C PRO A 230 8.25 -3.93 -1.35
N PHE A 231 7.04 -4.47 -1.15
CA PHE A 231 6.41 -5.36 -2.13
C PHE A 231 6.08 -4.62 -3.43
N VAL A 232 5.50 -3.42 -3.34
CA VAL A 232 5.11 -2.66 -4.53
C VAL A 232 6.34 -2.18 -5.32
N MET A 233 7.37 -1.68 -4.64
CA MET A 233 8.62 -1.26 -5.30
C MET A 233 9.29 -2.41 -6.06
N SER A 234 9.28 -3.62 -5.49
CA SER A 234 9.85 -4.80 -6.15
C SER A 234 9.09 -5.17 -7.44
N ALA A 235 7.77 -5.00 -7.45
CA ALA A 235 6.90 -5.30 -8.59
C ALA A 235 7.11 -4.29 -9.73
N ILE A 236 7.10 -2.98 -9.43
CA ILE A 236 7.37 -1.92 -10.42
C ILE A 236 8.70 -2.16 -11.13
N ARG A 237 9.76 -2.48 -10.37
CA ARG A 237 11.07 -2.77 -10.94
C ARG A 237 11.03 -3.95 -11.90
N ARG A 238 10.30 -5.03 -11.56
CA ARG A 238 10.15 -6.20 -12.44
C ARG A 238 9.44 -5.81 -13.73
N ASN A 239 8.35 -5.05 -13.64
CA ASN A 239 7.58 -4.59 -14.79
C ASN A 239 8.43 -3.68 -15.69
N LEU A 240 9.22 -2.77 -15.10
CA LEU A 240 10.14 -1.90 -15.86
C LEU A 240 11.18 -2.73 -16.63
N PHE A 241 11.79 -3.74 -15.99
CA PHE A 241 12.74 -4.62 -16.65
C PHE A 241 12.12 -5.48 -17.76
N GLN A 242 10.87 -5.91 -17.61
CA GLN A 242 10.15 -6.62 -18.67
C GLN A 242 9.95 -5.70 -19.89
N VAL A 243 9.56 -4.44 -19.66
CA VAL A 243 9.45 -3.46 -20.76
C VAL A 243 10.80 -3.20 -21.42
N TYR A 244 11.89 -3.04 -20.65
CA TYR A 244 13.23 -2.88 -21.23
C TYR A 244 13.70 -4.06 -22.07
N ARG A 245 13.20 -5.27 -21.76
CA ARG A 245 13.47 -6.48 -22.56
C ARG A 245 12.57 -6.59 -23.80
N GLY A 246 11.56 -5.74 -23.93
CA GLY A 246 10.50 -5.90 -24.93
C GLY A 246 9.55 -7.07 -24.64
N ASP A 247 9.61 -7.65 -23.43
CA ASP A 247 8.72 -8.73 -23.02
C ASP A 247 7.41 -8.14 -22.51
N ILE A 248 6.38 -8.18 -23.36
CA ILE A 248 5.04 -7.65 -23.08
C ILE A 248 4.06 -8.74 -22.63
N THR A 249 4.54 -9.93 -22.25
CA THR A 249 3.66 -11.07 -21.91
C THR A 249 2.84 -10.86 -20.64
N GLU A 250 3.41 -10.19 -19.64
CA GLU A 250 2.76 -9.84 -18.36
C GLU A 250 2.07 -8.47 -18.39
N LEU A 251 2.41 -7.61 -19.34
CA LEU A 251 1.83 -6.28 -19.45
C LEU A 251 0.49 -6.33 -20.18
N PRO A 252 -0.46 -5.47 -19.79
CA PRO A 252 -1.69 -5.30 -20.55
C PRO A 252 -1.36 -4.91 -22.01
N PRO A 253 -2.18 -5.36 -22.97
CA PRO A 253 -1.94 -5.04 -24.36
C PRO A 253 -2.09 -3.54 -24.57
N ARG A 254 -1.01 -2.88 -25.03
CA ARG A 254 -0.96 -1.45 -25.33
C ARG A 254 -2.14 -1.07 -26.22
N ALA A 255 -3.10 -0.36 -25.66
CA ALA A 255 -4.09 0.33 -26.47
C ALA A 255 -3.35 1.36 -27.33
N THR A 256 -3.79 1.56 -28.58
CA THR A 256 -3.29 2.62 -29.45
C THR A 256 -3.76 3.98 -28.92
N LEU A 257 -3.20 4.40 -27.79
CA LEU A 257 -3.50 5.67 -27.16
C LEU A 257 -2.76 6.76 -27.94
N GLY A 258 -3.45 7.86 -28.21
CA GLY A 258 -2.82 9.03 -28.82
C GLY A 258 -1.77 9.62 -27.88
N ALA A 259 -0.71 10.22 -28.45
CA ALA A 259 0.38 10.82 -27.69
C ALA A 259 -0.09 11.85 -26.64
N VAL A 260 -1.18 12.57 -26.92
CA VAL A 260 -1.81 13.52 -25.97
C VAL A 260 -2.32 12.79 -24.74
N SER A 261 -3.06 11.68 -24.92
CA SER A 261 -3.56 10.87 -23.79
C SER A 261 -2.40 10.32 -22.97
N VAL A 262 -1.31 9.92 -23.63
CA VAL A 262 -0.09 9.46 -22.95
C VAL A 262 0.47 10.59 -22.07
N SER A 263 0.69 11.77 -22.63
CA SER A 263 1.21 12.91 -21.85
C SER A 263 0.29 13.32 -20.71
N THR A 264 -1.03 13.38 -20.93
CA THR A 264 -1.99 13.77 -19.90
C THR A 264 -2.02 12.78 -18.73
N SER A 265 -1.99 11.49 -19.01
CA SER A 265 -1.91 10.46 -17.96
C SER A 265 -0.65 10.61 -17.09
N ASN A 266 0.49 10.94 -17.69
CA ASN A 266 1.73 11.17 -16.95
C ASN A 266 1.63 12.33 -15.96
N PHE A 267 0.88 13.39 -16.29
CA PHE A 267 0.65 14.50 -15.36
C PHE A 267 -0.24 14.12 -14.18
N HIS A 268 -1.20 13.21 -14.39
CA HIS A 268 -2.16 12.81 -13.36
C HIS A 268 -1.71 11.62 -12.51
N PHE A 269 -0.69 10.87 -12.92
CA PHE A 269 -0.25 9.65 -12.24
C PHE A 269 -0.08 9.81 -10.72
N ALA A 270 0.70 10.80 -10.28
CA ALA A 270 1.01 10.95 -8.86
C ALA A 270 -0.25 11.24 -8.03
N GLY A 271 -1.13 12.10 -8.55
CA GLY A 271 -2.41 12.43 -7.90
C GLY A 271 -3.34 11.22 -7.82
N TYR A 272 -3.48 10.48 -8.93
CA TYR A 272 -4.27 9.25 -8.95
C TYR A 272 -3.69 8.21 -7.99
N PHE A 273 -2.39 7.99 -7.99
CA PHE A 273 -1.74 7.05 -7.08
C PHE A 273 -2.02 7.32 -5.62
N ILE A 274 -1.86 8.58 -5.19
CA ILE A 274 -2.18 8.98 -3.83
C ILE A 274 -3.67 8.78 -3.54
N GLY A 275 -4.56 9.13 -4.48
CA GLY A 275 -6.00 8.94 -4.37
C GLY A 275 -6.41 7.47 -4.15
N TYR A 276 -5.87 6.54 -4.94
CA TYR A 276 -6.14 5.10 -4.78
C TYR A 276 -5.62 4.55 -3.47
N VAL A 277 -4.44 4.99 -3.03
CA VAL A 277 -3.89 4.59 -1.74
C VAL A 277 -4.81 5.03 -0.59
N VAL A 278 -5.31 6.28 -0.62
CA VAL A 278 -6.27 6.78 0.38
C VAL A 278 -7.57 5.98 0.33
N TRP A 279 -8.13 5.81 -0.86
CA TRP A 279 -9.41 5.10 -1.01
C TRP A 279 -9.32 3.64 -0.62
N GLY A 280 -8.23 2.97 -0.99
CA GLY A 280 -7.94 1.60 -0.59
C GLY A 280 -7.74 1.48 0.92
N TYR A 281 -7.02 2.42 1.55
CA TYR A 281 -6.91 2.48 3.01
C TYR A 281 -8.27 2.65 3.70
N LEU A 282 -9.11 3.58 3.23
CA LEU A 282 -10.47 3.79 3.76
C LEU A 282 -11.34 2.54 3.59
N SER A 283 -11.30 1.91 2.42
CA SER A 283 -12.06 0.70 2.12
C SER A 283 -11.62 -0.48 2.99
N LEU A 284 -10.30 -0.62 3.21
CA LEU A 284 -9.75 -1.65 4.09
C LEU A 284 -10.13 -1.40 5.56
N ALA A 285 -10.06 -0.15 6.03
CA ALA A 285 -10.48 0.23 7.37
C ALA A 285 -11.99 -0.04 7.58
N PHE A 286 -12.82 0.27 6.58
CA PHE A 286 -14.25 0.00 6.60
C PHE A 286 -14.55 -1.51 6.62
N LEU A 287 -13.85 -2.32 5.80
CA LEU A 287 -13.99 -3.77 5.85
C LEU A 287 -13.56 -4.33 7.21
N ALA A 288 -12.42 -3.86 7.73
CA ALA A 288 -11.94 -4.26 9.05
C ALA A 288 -12.97 -3.94 10.13
N PHE A 289 -13.57 -2.74 10.09
CA PHE A 289 -14.66 -2.35 10.98
C PHE A 289 -15.89 -3.28 10.84
N LEU A 290 -16.30 -3.61 9.61
CA LEU A 290 -17.41 -4.55 9.35
C LEU A 290 -17.14 -5.98 9.83
N ILE A 291 -15.88 -6.38 9.99
CA ILE A 291 -15.52 -7.70 10.53
C ILE A 291 -15.40 -7.62 12.05
N ILE A 292 -14.68 -6.62 12.57
CA ILE A 292 -14.36 -6.50 14.00
C ILE A 292 -15.60 -6.22 14.82
N VAL A 293 -16.47 -5.28 14.41
CA VAL A 293 -17.64 -4.88 15.22
C VAL A 293 -18.64 -6.04 15.39
N PRO A 294 -19.06 -6.75 14.34
CA PRO A 294 -19.93 -7.91 14.52
C PRO A 294 -19.25 -9.02 15.30
N THR A 295 -17.95 -9.26 15.09
CA THR A 295 -17.23 -10.29 15.85
C THR A 295 -17.16 -9.96 17.34
N ASP A 296 -16.88 -8.71 17.69
CA ASP A 296 -16.88 -8.24 19.09
C ASP A 296 -18.30 -8.29 19.70
N ALA A 297 -19.31 -7.77 18.99
CA ALA A 297 -20.69 -7.83 19.44
C ALA A 297 -21.14 -9.28 19.65
N PHE A 298 -20.68 -10.19 18.80
CA PHE A 298 -20.96 -11.61 18.90
C PHE A 298 -20.24 -12.30 20.06
N ILE A 299 -19.00 -11.91 20.36
CA ILE A 299 -18.27 -12.41 21.54
C ILE A 299 -18.91 -11.90 22.84
N ARG A 300 -19.37 -10.64 22.88
CA ARG A 300 -19.95 -10.03 24.09
C ARG A 300 -21.38 -10.43 24.35
N PHE A 301 -22.22 -10.40 23.32
CA PHE A 301 -23.68 -10.59 23.44
C PHE A 301 -24.17 -11.91 22.87
N GLY A 302 -23.36 -12.59 22.04
CA GLY A 302 -23.76 -13.86 21.45
C GLY A 302 -23.85 -14.93 22.53
N SER A 303 -24.98 -15.63 22.59
CA SER A 303 -25.00 -16.90 23.30
C SER A 303 -24.09 -17.85 22.53
N VAL A 304 -23.04 -18.32 23.20
CA VAL A 304 -22.08 -19.30 22.65
C VAL A 304 -22.82 -20.54 22.11
N GLU A 305 -24.01 -20.81 22.62
CA GLU A 305 -24.92 -21.87 22.18
C GLU A 305 -25.35 -21.73 20.71
N LEU A 306 -25.69 -20.53 20.22
CA LEU A 306 -26.12 -20.38 18.82
C LEU A 306 -24.97 -20.69 17.85
N ILE A 307 -23.75 -20.25 18.18
CA ILE A 307 -22.53 -20.58 17.42
C ILE A 307 -22.33 -22.07 17.42
N GLU A 308 -22.36 -22.68 18.59
CA GLU A 308 -22.09 -24.09 18.75
C GLU A 308 -23.10 -24.92 17.95
N VAL A 309 -24.38 -24.54 17.96
CA VAL A 309 -25.42 -25.19 17.15
C VAL A 309 -25.17 -25.03 15.65
N ILE A 310 -24.81 -23.82 15.19
CA ILE A 310 -24.51 -23.58 13.77
C ILE A 310 -23.25 -24.33 13.35
N LEU A 311 -22.18 -24.25 14.15
CA LEU A 311 -20.89 -24.86 13.86
C LEU A 311 -20.99 -26.40 13.89
N LYS A 312 -21.75 -26.98 14.84
CA LYS A 312 -22.08 -28.42 14.84
C LYS A 312 -22.83 -28.85 13.59
N LYS A 313 -23.61 -27.96 12.95
CA LYS A 313 -24.28 -28.26 11.67
C LYS A 313 -23.34 -28.09 10.46
N ILE A 314 -22.42 -27.12 10.49
CA ILE A 314 -21.50 -26.82 9.38
C ILE A 314 -20.30 -27.77 9.35
N ILE A 315 -19.74 -28.15 10.51
CA ILE A 315 -18.54 -29.00 10.60
C ILE A 315 -18.73 -30.33 9.85
N PRO A 316 -19.83 -31.09 10.01
CA PRO A 316 -20.04 -32.33 9.27
C PRO A 316 -20.06 -32.12 7.76
N VAL A 317 -20.64 -31.01 7.29
CA VAL A 317 -20.65 -30.65 5.87
C VAL A 317 -19.22 -30.42 5.39
N LEU A 318 -18.43 -29.58 6.08
CA LEU A 318 -17.04 -29.32 5.71
C LEU A 318 -16.17 -30.59 5.74
N LEU A 319 -16.33 -31.43 6.77
CA LEU A 319 -15.62 -32.69 6.89
C LEU A 319 -15.99 -33.64 5.75
N PHE A 320 -17.26 -33.69 5.36
CA PHE A 320 -17.71 -34.44 4.19
C PHE A 320 -17.07 -33.93 2.90
N ILE A 321 -16.94 -32.61 2.69
CA ILE A 321 -16.24 -32.04 1.52
C ILE A 321 -14.79 -32.52 1.47
N VAL A 322 -14.06 -32.39 2.59
CA VAL A 322 -12.66 -32.81 2.68
C VAL A 322 -12.53 -34.32 2.45
N PHE A 323 -13.35 -35.12 3.12
CA PHE A 323 -13.37 -36.58 2.97
C PHE A 323 -13.62 -36.99 1.51
N LYS A 324 -14.61 -36.37 0.86
CA LYS A 324 -14.92 -36.59 -0.55
C LYS A 324 -13.73 -36.24 -1.45
N MET A 325 -13.05 -35.11 -1.22
CA MET A 325 -11.84 -34.76 -1.98
C MET A 325 -10.73 -35.81 -1.85
N TYR A 326 -10.55 -36.39 -0.67
CA TYR A 326 -9.60 -37.49 -0.47
C TYR A 326 -10.03 -38.77 -1.19
N ILE A 327 -11.31 -39.16 -1.11
CA ILE A 327 -11.84 -40.31 -1.86
C ILE A 327 -11.66 -40.14 -3.36
N ASP A 328 -11.96 -38.95 -3.91
CA ASP A 328 -11.78 -38.66 -5.33
C ASP A 328 -10.33 -38.87 -5.75
N LYS A 329 -9.38 -38.40 -4.94
CA LYS A 329 -7.95 -38.55 -5.19
C LYS A 329 -7.51 -40.01 -5.13
N LEU A 330 -8.00 -40.77 -4.15
CA LEU A 330 -7.71 -42.19 -4.01
C LEU A 330 -8.32 -43.01 -5.17
N LEU A 331 -9.58 -42.79 -5.51
CA LEU A 331 -10.23 -43.48 -6.63
C LEU A 331 -9.57 -43.14 -7.97
N ALA A 332 -9.21 -41.87 -8.19
CA ALA A 332 -8.45 -41.47 -9.37
C ALA A 332 -7.13 -42.23 -9.46
N GLN A 333 -6.34 -42.25 -8.39
CA GLN A 333 -5.03 -42.86 -8.37
C GLN A 333 -5.06 -44.39 -8.47
N TYR A 334 -5.93 -45.05 -7.69
CA TYR A 334 -5.92 -46.51 -7.52
C TYR A 334 -6.93 -47.25 -8.40
N ALA A 335 -8.05 -46.64 -8.78
CA ALA A 335 -9.12 -47.35 -9.52
C ALA A 335 -9.19 -46.95 -11.01
N PHE A 336 -8.93 -45.69 -11.34
CA PHE A 336 -9.15 -45.18 -12.70
C PHE A 336 -7.88 -45.05 -13.52
N LEU A 337 -6.78 -44.54 -12.96
CA LEU A 337 -5.52 -44.36 -13.68
C LEU A 337 -4.72 -45.66 -13.78
N GLN A 338 -4.01 -45.83 -14.89
CA GLN A 338 -3.08 -46.92 -15.12
C GLN A 338 -1.78 -46.68 -14.35
N HIS A 339 -1.13 -47.76 -13.90
CA HIS A 339 0.14 -47.70 -13.15
C HIS A 339 0.11 -46.72 -11.96
N TRP A 340 -0.99 -46.72 -11.19
CA TRP A 340 -1.11 -45.95 -9.93
C TRP A 340 -0.89 -44.43 -10.07
N GLY A 341 -1.12 -43.89 -11.27
CA GLY A 341 -0.98 -42.46 -11.57
C GLY A 341 0.28 -42.06 -12.34
N ASP A 342 1.15 -43.01 -12.69
CA ASP A 342 2.38 -42.71 -13.45
C ASP A 342 2.08 -42.27 -14.89
N VAL A 343 0.96 -42.71 -15.46
CA VAL A 343 0.53 -42.35 -16.81
C VAL A 343 -0.91 -41.82 -16.76
N LEU A 344 -1.17 -40.71 -17.46
CA LEU A 344 -2.51 -40.13 -17.62
C LEU A 344 -3.37 -40.94 -18.63
N ALA A 345 -3.47 -42.24 -18.40
CA ALA A 345 -4.28 -43.17 -19.17
C ALA A 345 -5.30 -43.85 -18.25
N LEU A 346 -6.55 -43.93 -18.70
CA LEU A 346 -7.65 -44.56 -17.95
C LEU A 346 -7.69 -46.06 -18.24
N ASN A 347 -7.58 -46.89 -17.19
CA ASN A 347 -7.65 -48.35 -17.33
C ASN A 347 -9.10 -48.85 -17.46
N ASN A 348 -10.01 -48.31 -16.66
CA ASN A 348 -11.42 -48.73 -16.58
C ASN A 348 -12.41 -47.61 -16.93
N ARG A 349 -12.47 -47.26 -18.22
CA ARG A 349 -13.30 -46.15 -18.73
C ARG A 349 -14.79 -46.27 -18.37
N ARG A 350 -15.36 -47.50 -18.34
CA ARG A 350 -16.78 -47.73 -18.00
C ARG A 350 -17.09 -47.37 -16.54
N TRP A 351 -16.28 -47.85 -15.60
CA TRP A 351 -16.44 -47.55 -14.18
C TRP A 351 -16.26 -46.07 -13.88
N SER A 352 -15.30 -45.43 -14.54
CA SER A 352 -15.10 -43.98 -14.44
C SER A 352 -16.35 -43.20 -14.87
N MET A 353 -17.02 -43.60 -15.95
CA MET A 353 -18.26 -42.94 -16.40
C MET A 353 -19.42 -43.13 -15.43
N ILE A 354 -19.61 -44.34 -14.88
CA ILE A 354 -20.65 -44.59 -13.86
C ILE A 354 -20.39 -43.76 -12.60
N PHE A 355 -19.14 -43.72 -12.13
CA PHE A 355 -18.75 -42.92 -10.97
C PHE A 355 -18.98 -41.43 -11.20
N LEU A 356 -18.58 -40.90 -12.37
CA LEU A 356 -18.84 -39.49 -12.74
C LEU A 356 -20.34 -39.16 -12.73
N TYR A 357 -21.20 -40.07 -13.20
CA TYR A 357 -22.65 -39.88 -13.19
C TYR A 357 -23.19 -39.76 -11.75
N PHE A 358 -22.82 -40.68 -10.85
CA PHE A 358 -23.25 -40.60 -9.44
C PHE A 358 -22.69 -39.37 -8.73
N LYS A 359 -21.43 -39.01 -9.03
CA LYS A 359 -20.74 -37.88 -8.43
C LYS A 359 -21.29 -36.53 -8.89
N ALA A 360 -21.89 -36.45 -10.09
CA ALA A 360 -22.36 -35.20 -10.68
C ALA A 360 -23.24 -34.36 -9.75
N PHE A 361 -24.16 -35.01 -9.01
CA PHE A 361 -25.01 -34.31 -8.04
C PHE A 361 -24.22 -33.74 -6.85
N LEU A 362 -23.26 -34.48 -6.31
CA LEU A 362 -22.38 -34.00 -5.23
C LEU A 362 -21.48 -32.86 -5.70
N ASP A 363 -20.94 -32.96 -6.91
CA ASP A 363 -20.12 -31.93 -7.53
C ASP A 363 -20.92 -30.63 -7.78
N ALA A 364 -22.22 -30.73 -8.09
CA ALA A 364 -23.09 -29.55 -8.22
C ALA A 364 -23.22 -28.79 -6.89
N PHE A 365 -23.44 -29.49 -5.77
CA PHE A 365 -23.48 -28.87 -4.44
C PHE A 365 -22.13 -28.25 -4.04
N LEU A 366 -21.02 -28.96 -4.30
CA LEU A 366 -19.68 -28.44 -4.06
C LEU A 366 -19.38 -27.21 -4.93
N GLY A 367 -19.85 -27.21 -6.18
CA GLY A 367 -19.74 -26.08 -7.09
C GLY A 367 -20.40 -24.82 -6.53
N PHE A 368 -21.55 -24.96 -5.87
CA PHE A 368 -22.21 -23.84 -5.19
C PHE A 368 -21.36 -23.27 -4.04
N VAL A 369 -20.84 -24.12 -3.16
CA VAL A 369 -19.96 -23.67 -2.06
C VAL A 369 -18.68 -23.03 -2.60
N SER A 370 -18.08 -23.61 -3.63
CA SER A 370 -16.91 -23.04 -4.30
C SER A 370 -17.20 -21.68 -4.94
N CYS A 371 -18.42 -21.42 -5.40
CA CYS A 371 -18.83 -20.13 -5.93
C CYS A 371 -18.82 -19.05 -4.82
N ILE A 372 -19.37 -19.36 -3.64
CA ILE A 372 -19.35 -18.46 -2.49
C ILE A 372 -17.91 -18.14 -2.08
N ILE A 373 -17.06 -19.17 -1.94
CA ILE A 373 -15.66 -18.99 -1.58
C ILE A 373 -14.94 -18.12 -2.63
N ARG A 374 -15.22 -18.34 -3.92
CA ARG A 374 -14.65 -17.54 -5.01
C ARG A 374 -15.06 -16.07 -4.90
N ILE A 375 -16.32 -15.77 -4.58
CA ILE A 375 -16.79 -14.40 -4.38
C ILE A 375 -16.03 -13.76 -3.21
N VAL A 376 -15.93 -14.44 -2.06
CA VAL A 376 -15.21 -13.95 -0.89
C VAL A 376 -13.75 -13.66 -1.22
N TYR A 377 -13.03 -14.60 -1.85
CA TYR A 377 -11.64 -14.37 -2.25
C TYR A 377 -11.50 -13.25 -3.27
N SER A 378 -12.44 -13.10 -4.20
CA SER A 378 -12.40 -12.01 -5.18
C SER A 378 -12.58 -10.64 -4.54
N VAL A 379 -13.46 -10.52 -3.54
CA VAL A 379 -13.67 -9.26 -2.80
C VAL A 379 -12.43 -8.92 -1.97
N ILE A 380 -11.88 -9.89 -1.23
CA ILE A 380 -10.67 -9.68 -0.43
C ILE A 380 -9.49 -9.31 -1.35
N ALA A 381 -9.29 -10.04 -2.44
CA ALA A 381 -8.24 -9.75 -3.41
C ALA A 381 -8.43 -8.35 -4.02
N ALA A 382 -9.63 -8.01 -4.47
CA ALA A 382 -9.93 -6.71 -5.05
C ALA A 382 -9.61 -5.59 -4.06
N LEU A 383 -9.99 -5.71 -2.79
CA LEU A 383 -9.70 -4.70 -1.76
C LEU A 383 -8.19 -4.55 -1.49
N ILE A 384 -7.45 -5.66 -1.40
CA ILE A 384 -6.00 -5.62 -1.19
C ILE A 384 -5.29 -5.01 -2.41
N TYR A 385 -5.70 -5.38 -3.62
CA TYR A 385 -5.11 -4.87 -4.86
C TYR A 385 -5.57 -3.46 -5.20
N MET A 386 -6.67 -2.95 -4.65
CA MET A 386 -7.17 -1.61 -4.92
C MET A 386 -6.21 -0.50 -4.45
N CYS A 387 -5.38 -0.79 -3.43
CA CYS A 387 -4.31 0.12 -3.01
C CYS A 387 -3.13 0.17 -4.01
N ARG A 388 -3.14 -0.66 -5.07
CA ARG A 388 -2.03 -0.81 -6.02
C ARG A 388 -2.49 -0.52 -7.44
N LEU A 389 -1.82 0.44 -8.08
CA LEU A 389 -2.05 0.75 -9.50
C LEU A 389 -1.42 -0.24 -10.48
N ASP A 390 -0.52 -1.10 -10.03
CA ASP A 390 0.17 -2.05 -10.93
C ASP A 390 -0.71 -3.21 -11.39
N TYR A 391 -1.87 -3.41 -10.75
CA TYR A 391 -2.75 -4.53 -11.01
C TYR A 391 -4.16 -4.01 -11.24
N SER A 392 -4.75 -4.37 -12.37
CA SER A 392 -6.18 -4.18 -12.55
C SER A 392 -6.93 -5.21 -11.71
N PRO A 393 -7.95 -4.81 -10.93
CA PRO A 393 -8.87 -5.75 -10.29
C PRO A 393 -9.75 -6.49 -11.31
N LEU A 394 -9.82 -5.98 -12.54
CA LEU A 394 -10.55 -6.61 -13.64
C LEU A 394 -9.72 -7.74 -14.26
N GLY A 395 -10.42 -8.76 -14.80
CA GLY A 395 -9.73 -9.85 -15.50
C GLY A 395 -9.06 -9.38 -16.79
N ARG A 396 -8.07 -10.14 -17.29
CA ARG A 396 -7.22 -9.79 -18.45
C ARG A 396 -7.93 -9.26 -19.71
N LYS A 397 -9.16 -9.71 -19.96
CA LYS A 397 -9.96 -9.24 -21.12
C LYS A 397 -10.63 -7.88 -20.88
N LEU A 398 -10.86 -7.52 -19.62
CA LEU A 398 -11.53 -6.31 -19.18
C LEU A 398 -10.57 -5.23 -18.68
N GLU A 399 -9.26 -5.52 -18.59
CA GLU A 399 -8.20 -4.53 -18.30
C GLU A 399 -8.27 -3.29 -19.18
N ARG A 400 -8.80 -3.39 -20.41
CA ARG A 400 -8.98 -2.25 -21.32
C ARG A 400 -10.04 -1.24 -20.90
N PHE A 401 -10.99 -1.65 -20.05
CA PHE A 401 -12.01 -0.75 -19.49
C PHE A 401 -11.51 -0.03 -18.24
N ASP A 402 -10.38 -0.49 -17.70
CA ASP A 402 -9.73 0.15 -16.58
C ASP A 402 -8.93 1.35 -17.09
N ASN A 403 -9.53 2.55 -16.99
CA ASN A 403 -8.87 3.80 -17.36
C ASN A 403 -7.59 4.05 -16.56
N GLU A 404 -7.40 3.35 -15.46
CA GLU A 404 -6.36 3.58 -14.45
C GLU A 404 -5.09 2.80 -14.79
N LEU A 405 -5.24 1.56 -15.28
CA LEU A 405 -4.12 0.74 -15.76
C LEU A 405 -3.40 1.40 -16.94
N ILE A 406 -4.17 2.13 -17.77
CA ILE A 406 -3.65 2.94 -18.88
C ILE A 406 -2.61 3.95 -18.38
N VAL A 407 -2.86 4.60 -17.25
CA VAL A 407 -1.96 5.62 -16.69
C VAL A 407 -0.61 5.03 -16.26
N ASN A 408 -0.61 3.79 -15.77
CA ASN A 408 0.61 3.15 -15.26
C ASN A 408 1.49 2.60 -16.40
N ASP A 409 0.89 2.07 -17.47
CA ASP A 409 1.60 1.69 -18.71
C ASP A 409 2.37 2.85 -19.34
N ILE A 410 1.81 4.05 -19.23
CA ILE A 410 2.35 5.28 -19.82
C ILE A 410 3.61 5.75 -19.08
N LEU A 411 3.69 5.52 -17.78
CA LEU A 411 4.86 5.89 -16.98
C LEU A 411 6.08 5.04 -17.30
N ILE A 412 5.86 3.78 -17.68
CA ILE A 412 6.94 2.91 -18.11
C ILE A 412 7.53 3.38 -19.46
N ASN A 413 6.72 4.03 -20.32
CA ASN A 413 7.18 4.59 -21.60
C ASN A 413 8.01 5.88 -21.44
N GLU A 414 7.78 6.71 -20.41
CA GLU A 414 8.58 7.94 -20.24
C GLU A 414 10.05 7.62 -19.93
N ASN A 415 10.33 6.57 -19.16
CA ASN A 415 11.70 6.10 -18.92
C ASN A 415 12.38 5.54 -20.18
N PHE A 416 11.64 5.31 -21.26
CA PHE A 416 12.19 4.85 -22.54
C PHE A 416 12.59 6.03 -23.46
N PHE A 417 12.03 7.23 -23.26
CA PHE A 417 12.32 8.42 -24.10
C PHE A 417 13.39 9.34 -23.52
N TYR A 418 13.72 9.22 -22.23
CA TYR A 418 14.75 10.03 -21.56
C TYR A 418 16.13 9.35 -21.47
N HIS A 419 16.27 8.15 -22.03
CA HIS A 419 17.53 7.44 -22.26
C HIS A 419 17.69 7.18 -23.75
#